data_AF-A0A1M7MUW2-F1
#
_entry.id   AF-A0A1M7MUW2-F1
#
_cell.length_a   1.000
_cell.length_b   1.000
_cell.length_c   1.000
_cell.angle_alpha   90.00
_cell.angle_beta   90.00
_cell.angle_gamma   90.00
#
_symmetry.space_group_name_H-M   'P 1'
#
loop_
_entity.id
_entity.type
_entity.pdbx_description
1 polymer ?
#
loop_
_entity_poly.entity_id
_entity_poly.type
_entity_poly.pdbx_seq_one_letter_code
_entity_poly.pdbx_strand_id
1 'polypeptide(L)'
;MGKQKIDIEYPLATTSPAIIWEQISSAHGLERWFADHVNEEDGVFTFTWGEPWTEQDVRQAHVVDAIKHDHIRLKWDYEDEEDDESYWEMSIQQSDLTHNLNLVITDFADDDDIDGLKILWESCLDRLHRASGL
;
A
#
# COMPACT_ATOMS: atom_id res chain seq x y z
N MET A 1 24.30 4.21 0.46
CA MET A 1 23.57 4.60 -0.76
C MET A 1 22.24 5.16 -0.30
N GLY A 2 21.65 6.10 -1.04
CA GLY A 2 20.32 6.63 -0.67
C GLY A 2 19.24 5.73 -1.27
N LYS A 3 18.13 5.56 -0.56
CA LYS A 3 16.96 4.84 -1.07
C LYS A 3 16.44 5.54 -2.32
N GLN A 4 16.08 4.77 -3.34
CA GLN A 4 15.48 5.28 -4.56
C GLN A 4 13.95 5.21 -4.47
N LYS A 5 13.30 6.30 -4.89
CA LYS A 5 11.85 6.35 -5.03
C LYS A 5 11.41 5.43 -6.16
N ILE A 6 10.42 4.60 -5.89
CA ILE A 6 9.78 3.69 -6.82
C ILE A 6 8.31 4.07 -6.89
N ASP A 7 7.81 4.26 -8.11
CA ASP A 7 6.39 4.51 -8.37
C ASP A 7 5.83 3.35 -9.19
N ILE A 8 4.75 2.73 -8.70
CA ILE A 8 4.08 1.60 -9.32
C ILE A 8 2.65 2.02 -9.62
N GLU A 9 2.29 2.06 -10.89
CA GLU A 9 0.95 2.43 -11.34
C GLU A 9 0.13 1.19 -11.65
N TYR A 10 -1.03 1.08 -11.02
CA TYR A 10 -1.97 -0.01 -11.22
C TYR A 10 -3.32 0.49 -11.73
N PRO A 11 -3.67 0.24 -13.01
CA PRO A 11 -4.95 0.65 -13.55
C PRO A 11 -6.07 -0.22 -12.98
N LEU A 12 -7.08 0.41 -12.40
CA LEU A 12 -8.26 -0.24 -11.85
C LEU A 12 -9.44 -0.01 -12.77
N ALA A 13 -10.22 -1.04 -13.11
CA ALA A 13 -11.41 -0.90 -13.96
C ALA A 13 -12.61 -0.27 -13.22
N THR A 14 -12.37 0.69 -12.31
CA THR A 14 -13.40 1.43 -11.58
C THR A 14 -13.29 2.91 -11.82
N THR A 15 -14.42 3.60 -11.71
CA THR A 15 -14.53 5.06 -11.78
C THR A 15 -14.90 5.67 -10.42
N SER A 16 -15.07 4.85 -9.38
CA SER A 16 -15.54 5.29 -8.06
C SER A 16 -14.39 5.39 -7.06
N PRO A 17 -13.90 6.59 -6.72
CA PRO A 17 -12.74 6.75 -5.84
C PRO A 17 -13.04 6.36 -4.41
N ALA A 18 -14.31 6.38 -4.00
CA ALA A 18 -14.75 5.90 -2.69
C ALA A 18 -14.46 4.40 -2.49
N ILE A 19 -14.62 3.57 -3.53
CA ILE A 19 -14.37 2.13 -3.45
C ILE A 19 -12.89 1.88 -3.22
N ILE A 20 -12.03 2.57 -3.97
CA ILE A 20 -10.58 2.43 -3.85
C ILE A 20 -10.09 2.97 -2.52
N TRP A 21 -10.62 4.12 -2.10
CA TRP A 21 -10.34 4.68 -0.78
C TRP A 21 -10.65 3.67 0.32
N GLU A 22 -11.78 2.97 0.27
CA GLU A 22 -12.12 1.94 1.25
C GLU A 22 -11.12 0.77 1.22
N GLN A 23 -10.58 0.40 0.05
CA GLN A 23 -9.57 -0.67 -0.06
C GLN A 23 -8.18 -0.28 0.50
N ILE A 24 -7.83 1.01 0.52
CA ILE A 24 -6.50 1.48 0.94
C ILE A 24 -6.46 2.17 2.32
N SER A 25 -7.61 2.66 2.80
CA SER A 25 -7.70 3.42 4.06
C SER A 25 -8.32 2.65 5.21
N SER A 26 -8.87 1.46 4.97
CA SER A 26 -9.47 0.63 6.00
C SER A 26 -8.70 -0.66 6.20
N ALA A 27 -8.64 -1.13 7.45
CA ALA A 27 -7.99 -2.40 7.79
C ALA A 27 -8.57 -3.58 6.97
N HIS A 28 -9.90 -3.66 6.89
CA HIS A 28 -10.61 -4.68 6.09
C HIS A 28 -10.30 -4.60 4.59
N GLY A 29 -10.06 -3.39 4.08
CA GLY A 29 -9.60 -3.18 2.70
C GLY A 29 -8.22 -3.76 2.48
N LEU A 30 -7.26 -3.35 3.31
CA LEU A 30 -5.85 -3.75 3.22
C LEU A 30 -5.65 -5.26 3.46
N GLU A 31 -6.44 -5.87 4.34
CA GLU A 31 -6.43 -7.32 4.61
C GLU A 31 -6.79 -8.17 3.37
N ARG A 32 -7.47 -7.59 2.37
CA ARG A 32 -7.86 -8.36 1.18
C ARG A 32 -6.71 -8.60 0.21
N TRP A 33 -5.71 -7.72 0.21
CA TRP A 33 -4.72 -7.68 -0.86
C TRP A 33 -3.29 -7.41 -0.41
N PHE A 34 -3.10 -6.70 0.70
CA PHE A 34 -1.80 -6.27 1.17
C PHE A 34 -1.22 -7.20 2.25
N ALA A 35 -2.00 -7.58 3.26
CA ALA A 35 -1.60 -8.51 4.31
C ALA A 35 -2.69 -9.54 4.62
N ASP A 36 -2.36 -10.59 5.37
CA ASP A 36 -3.33 -11.66 5.69
C ASP A 36 -4.25 -11.29 6.84
N HIS A 37 -3.75 -10.48 7.78
CA HIS A 37 -4.57 -9.85 8.81
C HIS A 37 -4.13 -8.40 9.01
N VAL A 38 -5.10 -7.47 9.08
CA VAL A 38 -4.81 -6.05 9.34
C VAL A 38 -5.70 -5.56 10.46
N ASN A 39 -5.08 -4.92 11.44
CA ASN A 39 -5.77 -4.24 12.53
C ASN A 39 -5.43 -2.74 12.50
N GLU A 40 -6.41 -1.89 12.74
CA GLU A 40 -6.20 -0.44 12.93
C GLU A 40 -6.62 -0.08 14.35
N GLU A 41 -5.72 0.52 15.12
CA GLU A 41 -5.98 1.02 16.46
C GLU A 41 -5.31 2.39 16.64
N ASP A 42 -6.07 3.40 17.05
CA ASP A 42 -5.60 4.77 17.29
C ASP A 42 -4.78 5.40 16.12
N GLY A 43 -5.11 5.06 14.87
CA GLY A 43 -4.40 5.56 13.68
C GLY A 43 -3.09 4.83 13.35
N VAL A 44 -2.82 3.72 14.03
CA VAL A 44 -1.72 2.80 13.75
C VAL A 44 -2.27 1.53 13.11
N PHE A 45 -1.74 1.19 11.94
CA PHE A 45 -2.03 -0.05 11.24
C PHE A 45 -1.03 -1.12 11.64
N THR A 46 -1.52 -2.29 12.05
CA THR A 46 -0.73 -3.48 12.34
C THR A 46 -1.03 -4.52 11.26
N PHE A 47 -0.02 -4.85 10.48
CA PHE A 47 -0.08 -5.81 9.39
C PHE A 47 0.56 -7.12 9.83
N THR A 48 -0.14 -8.23 9.59
CA THR A 48 0.34 -9.57 9.89
C THR A 48 0.34 -10.40 8.60
N TRP A 49 1.50 -10.97 8.27
CA TRP A 49 1.66 -11.92 7.17
C TRP A 49 1.97 -13.31 7.72
N GLY A 50 1.35 -14.34 7.15
CA GLY A 50 1.51 -15.73 7.58
C GLY A 50 0.31 -16.28 8.35
N GLU A 51 0.23 -17.61 8.44
CA GLU A 51 -0.86 -18.29 9.12
C GLU A 51 -0.61 -18.38 10.64
N PRO A 52 -1.67 -18.52 11.47
CA PRO A 52 -1.54 -18.62 12.93
C PRO A 52 -0.60 -19.73 13.42
N TRP A 53 -0.35 -20.73 12.57
CA TRP A 53 0.40 -21.95 12.86
C TRP A 53 1.84 -21.91 12.33
N THR A 54 2.23 -20.83 11.64
CA THR A 54 3.56 -20.61 11.07
C THR A 54 4.25 -19.42 11.73
N GLU A 55 5.49 -19.13 11.33
CA GLU A 55 6.12 -17.84 11.64
C GLU A 55 5.25 -16.72 11.04
N GLN A 56 4.92 -15.73 11.87
CA GLN A 56 4.12 -14.58 11.47
C GLN A 56 5.03 -13.35 11.47
N ASP A 57 5.06 -12.66 10.34
CA ASP A 57 5.70 -11.35 10.24
C ASP A 57 4.66 -10.32 10.64
N VAL A 58 4.91 -9.61 11.74
CA VAL A 58 4.04 -8.52 12.21
C VAL A 58 4.79 -7.20 12.08
N ARG A 59 4.22 -6.25 11.34
CA ARG A 59 4.78 -4.90 11.19
C ARG A 59 3.73 -3.85 11.47
N GLN A 60 4.16 -2.75 12.06
CA GLN A 60 3.29 -1.63 12.39
C GLN A 60 3.68 -0.42 11.53
N ALA A 61 2.66 0.33 11.09
CA ALA A 61 2.83 1.58 10.40
C ALA A 61 1.85 2.62 10.93
N HIS A 62 2.29 3.86 11.04
CA HIS A 62 1.45 4.98 11.41
C HIS A 62 1.12 5.83 10.18
N VAL A 63 -0.09 6.38 10.16
CA VAL A 63 -0.51 7.31 9.10
C VAL A 63 0.16 8.66 9.31
N VAL A 64 0.96 9.11 8.35
CA VAL A 64 1.63 10.41 8.39
C VAL A 64 0.83 11.50 7.67
N ASP A 65 0.09 11.12 6.63
CA ASP A 65 -0.77 12.04 5.87
C ASP A 65 -1.90 11.26 5.21
N ALA A 66 -3.09 11.84 5.13
CA ALA A 66 -4.22 11.19 4.48
C ALA A 66 -5.23 12.22 3.97
N ILE A 67 -5.45 12.24 2.66
CA ILE A 67 -6.48 13.02 2.01
C ILE A 67 -7.51 12.08 1.39
N LYS A 68 -8.73 12.15 1.91
CA LYS A 68 -9.84 11.29 1.49
C LYS A 68 -10.07 11.36 -0.02
N HIS A 69 -10.12 10.18 -0.64
CA HIS A 69 -10.29 9.97 -2.09
C HIS A 69 -9.12 10.45 -2.96
N ASP A 70 -7.99 10.80 -2.37
CA ASP A 70 -6.82 11.34 -3.08
C ASP A 70 -5.57 10.52 -2.78
N HIS A 71 -5.11 10.49 -1.52
CA HIS A 71 -3.96 9.66 -1.14
C HIS A 71 -3.92 9.35 0.36
N ILE A 72 -3.17 8.30 0.71
CA ILE A 72 -2.81 7.96 2.09
C ILE A 72 -1.31 7.65 2.13
N ARG A 73 -0.60 8.25 3.09
CA ARG A 73 0.81 8.01 3.38
C ARG A 73 0.94 7.34 4.73
N LEU A 74 1.68 6.24 4.74
CA LEU A 74 2.01 5.50 5.94
C LEU A 74 3.53 5.39 6.06
N LYS A 75 4.02 5.36 7.30
CA LYS A 75 5.43 5.14 7.60
C LYS A 75 5.57 3.96 8.55
N TRP A 76 6.53 3.09 8.27
CA TRP A 76 6.79 1.92 9.10
C TRP A 76 7.47 2.32 10.41
N ASP A 77 7.06 1.71 11.52
CA ASP A 77 7.61 2.01 12.86
C ASP A 77 9.07 1.53 13.05
N TYR A 78 9.54 0.61 12.21
CA TYR A 78 10.92 0.09 12.28
C TYR A 78 11.94 0.96 11.52
N GLU A 79 11.48 1.94 10.74
CA GLU A 79 12.38 2.88 10.08
C GLU A 79 12.80 3.93 11.12
N ASP A 80 14.12 4.08 11.31
CA ASP A 80 14.68 5.04 12.26
C ASP A 80 14.08 6.44 12.04
N GLU A 81 13.79 7.15 13.13
CA GLU A 81 13.28 8.54 13.08
C GLU A 81 14.21 9.49 12.31
N GLU A 82 15.49 9.13 12.14
CA GLU A 82 16.47 9.90 11.35
C GLU A 82 16.32 9.68 9.83
N ASP A 83 15.62 8.63 9.40
CA ASP A 83 15.30 8.35 7.99
C ASP A 83 13.95 9.00 7.65
N ASP A 84 13.94 10.33 7.63
CA ASP A 84 12.73 11.16 7.51
C ASP A 84 12.05 11.03 6.13
N GLU A 85 12.76 10.51 5.13
CA GLU A 85 12.32 10.49 3.72
C GLU A 85 11.59 9.21 3.32
N SER A 86 11.61 8.17 4.14
CA SER A 86 11.04 6.86 3.78
C SER A 86 9.60 6.74 4.25
N TYR A 87 8.70 6.58 3.30
CA TYR A 87 7.28 6.37 3.49
C TYR A 87 6.73 5.56 2.32
N TRP A 88 5.58 4.95 2.49
CA TRP A 88 4.83 4.40 1.38
C TRP A 88 3.51 5.14 1.22
N GLU A 89 3.20 5.51 -0.01
CA GLU A 89 2.02 6.28 -0.37
C GLU A 89 1.16 5.47 -1.33
N MET A 90 -0.14 5.48 -1.10
CA MET A 90 -1.14 4.99 -2.04
C MET A 90 -2.01 6.17 -2.48
N SER A 91 -1.87 6.57 -3.74
CA SER A 91 -2.61 7.67 -4.36
C SER A 91 -3.60 7.16 -5.40
N ILE A 92 -4.77 7.78 -5.44
CA ILE A 92 -5.84 7.51 -6.40
C ILE A 92 -5.77 8.59 -7.47
N GLN A 93 -5.36 8.22 -8.68
CA GLN A 93 -5.29 9.12 -9.81
C GLN A 93 -6.32 8.74 -10.86
N GLN A 94 -6.87 9.72 -11.59
CA GLN A 94 -7.73 9.42 -12.73
C GLN A 94 -6.89 9.31 -14.00
N SER A 95 -7.08 8.23 -14.76
CA SER A 95 -6.45 8.05 -16.06
C SER A 95 -7.11 8.93 -17.11
N ASP A 96 -6.34 9.84 -17.71
CA ASP A 96 -6.80 10.68 -18.84
C ASP A 96 -7.19 9.87 -20.08
N LEU A 97 -6.63 8.67 -20.25
CA LEU A 97 -6.83 7.85 -21.46
C LEU A 97 -8.11 7.01 -21.37
N THR A 98 -8.36 6.39 -20.22
CA THR A 98 -9.45 5.42 -20.04
C THR A 98 -10.61 5.97 -19.22
N HIS A 99 -10.45 7.14 -18.59
CA HIS A 99 -11.34 7.72 -17.57
C HIS A 99 -11.53 6.86 -16.31
N ASN A 100 -10.83 5.73 -16.21
CA ASN A 100 -10.81 4.88 -15.03
C ASN A 100 -9.85 5.45 -13.98
N LEU A 101 -9.90 4.89 -12.78
CA LEU A 101 -8.97 5.22 -11.70
C LEU A 101 -7.73 4.32 -11.76
N ASN A 102 -6.60 4.90 -11.40
CA ASN A 102 -5.33 4.24 -11.20
C ASN A 102 -4.98 4.35 -9.71
N LEU A 103 -4.50 3.25 -9.15
CA LEU A 103 -3.84 3.27 -7.85
C LEU A 103 -2.34 3.40 -8.11
N VAL A 104 -1.76 4.49 -7.63
CA VAL A 104 -0.33 4.76 -7.72
C VAL A 104 0.27 4.50 -6.34
N ILE A 105 1.24 3.59 -6.30
CA ILE A 105 1.95 3.21 -5.08
C ILE A 105 3.35 3.76 -5.16
N THR A 106 3.72 4.60 -4.20
CA THR A 106 5.08 5.12 -4.05
C THR A 106 5.74 4.43 -2.87
N ASP A 107 6.96 3.95 -3.04
CA ASP A 107 7.78 3.31 -1.99
C ASP A 107 9.27 3.63 -2.23
N PHE A 108 10.15 3.26 -1.29
CA PHE A 108 11.58 3.54 -1.34
C PHE A 108 12.39 2.28 -1.05
N ALA A 109 13.34 1.94 -1.94
CA ALA A 109 14.28 0.85 -1.71
C ALA A 109 15.67 1.15 -2.27
N ASP A 110 16.68 0.45 -1.76
CA ASP A 110 18.03 0.45 -2.32
C ASP A 110 18.04 -0.17 -3.73
N ASP A 111 19.02 0.23 -4.56
CA ASP A 111 19.16 -0.18 -5.97
C ASP A 111 19.10 -1.71 -6.19
N ASP A 112 19.65 -2.47 -5.25
CA ASP A 112 19.68 -3.95 -5.30
C ASP A 112 18.32 -4.58 -4.95
N ASP A 113 17.47 -3.87 -4.20
CA ASP A 113 16.17 -4.33 -3.70
C ASP A 113 14.97 -3.83 -4.52
N ILE A 114 15.17 -2.87 -5.45
CA ILE A 114 14.09 -2.28 -6.27
C ILE A 114 13.27 -3.34 -6.99
N ASP A 115 13.93 -4.32 -7.62
CA ASP A 115 13.25 -5.34 -8.42
C ASP A 115 12.42 -6.27 -7.52
N GLY A 116 12.98 -6.66 -6.36
CA GLY A 116 12.28 -7.46 -5.35
C GLY A 116 11.05 -6.75 -4.79
N LEU A 117 11.17 -5.46 -4.49
CA LEU A 117 10.06 -4.65 -4.00
C LEU A 117 8.94 -4.53 -5.04
N LYS A 118 9.29 -4.33 -6.32
CA LYS A 118 8.31 -4.30 -7.42
C LYS A 118 7.55 -5.61 -7.54
N ILE A 119 8.24 -6.75 -7.50
CA ILE A 119 7.62 -8.07 -7.58
C ILE A 119 6.66 -8.29 -6.40
N LEU A 120 7.03 -7.87 -5.20
CA LEU A 120 6.16 -7.92 -4.01
C LEU A 120 4.88 -7.11 -4.21
N TRP A 121 5.01 -5.86 -4.66
CA TRP A 121 3.88 -4.99 -4.93
C TRP A 121 3.00 -5.51 -6.07
N GLU A 122 3.58 -6.00 -7.16
CA GLU A 122 2.84 -6.64 -8.25
C GLU A 122 2.01 -7.83 -7.75
N SER A 123 2.56 -8.65 -6.85
CA SER A 123 1.82 -9.77 -6.24
C SER A 123 0.65 -9.28 -5.37
N CYS A 124 0.84 -8.22 -4.58
CA CYS A 124 -0.22 -7.62 -3.78
C CYS A 124 -1.33 -7.02 -4.67
N LEU A 125 -0.95 -6.31 -5.73
CA LEU A 125 -1.88 -5.70 -6.67
C LEU A 125 -2.68 -6.75 -7.46
N ASP A 126 -2.05 -7.88 -7.78
CA ASP A 126 -2.73 -9.02 -8.42
C ASP A 126 -3.74 -9.68 -7.45
N ARG A 127 -3.48 -9.68 -6.13
CA ARG A 127 -4.50 -10.02 -5.11
C ARG A 127 -5.63 -8.99 -5.09
N LEU A 128 -5.32 -7.69 -5.17
CA LEU A 128 -6.31 -6.61 -5.20
C LEU A 128 -7.26 -6.75 -6.40
N HIS A 129 -6.73 -7.03 -7.58
CA HIS A 129 -7.50 -7.27 -8.80
C HIS A 129 -8.50 -8.42 -8.60
N ARG A 130 -8.02 -9.56 -8.10
CA ARG A 130 -8.86 -10.73 -7.81
C ARG A 130 -9.91 -10.46 -6.73
N ALA A 131 -9.56 -9.72 -5.68
CA ALA A 131 -10.45 -9.46 -4.53
C ALA A 131 -11.51 -8.41 -4.84
N SER A 132 -11.16 -7.38 -5.62
CA SER A 132 -12.08 -6.31 -6.02
C SER A 132 -12.95 -6.71 -7.21
N GLY A 133 -12.55 -7.71 -8.00
CA GLY A 133 -13.27 -8.15 -9.20
C GLY A 133 -13.31 -7.08 -10.30
N LEU A 134 -12.41 -6.10 -10.21
CA LEU A 134 -12.19 -5.01 -11.16
C LEU A 134 -11.23 -5.45 -12.26
#